data_AF-A0A5C7Y402-F1
#
_entry.id   AF-A0A5C7Y402-F1
#
_cell.length_a   1.000
_cell.length_b   1.000
_cell.length_c   1.000
_cell.angle_alpha   90.00
_cell.angle_beta   90.00
_cell.angle_gamma   90.00
#
_symmetry.space_group_name_H-M   'P 1'
#
loop_
_entity.id
_entity.type
_entity.pdbx_description
1 polymer ?
#
loop_
_entity_poly.entity_id
_entity_poly.type
_entity_poly.pdbx_seq_one_letter_code
_entity_poly.pdbx_strand_id
1 'polypeptide(L)'
;MNATARPTATDQIRYVFAEVNSLLGSAADVIAGGCYEQQRPAGQHTADLDHVLELLDACRKTIFEAVQAVTTDRDDMERYDDGRSVSTTVELEPGCYFTYDWHPDPTNRLNQPRELCTTELRNGRRKRILVVTPGVLDTADASLRLIDGEGGQ
;
A
#
# COMPACT_ATOMS: atom_id res chain seq x y z
N MET A 1 20.69 34.40 24.33
CA MET A 1 20.88 33.57 23.13
C MET A 1 19.85 32.46 23.19
N ASN A 2 18.77 32.56 22.41
CA ASN A 2 17.76 31.50 22.34
C ASN A 2 18.32 30.36 21.49
N ALA A 3 18.57 29.21 22.12
CA ALA A 3 18.81 27.98 21.38
C ALA A 3 17.54 27.68 20.57
N THR A 4 17.64 27.73 19.24
CA THR A 4 16.60 27.21 18.34
C THR A 4 16.40 25.74 18.70
N ALA A 5 15.31 25.45 19.41
CA ALA A 5 14.92 24.09 19.75
C ALA A 5 14.80 23.31 18.43
N ARG A 6 15.53 22.20 18.33
CA ARG A 6 15.40 21.30 17.18
C ARG A 6 13.97 20.76 17.16
N PRO A 7 13.32 20.66 15.98
CA PRO A 7 12.00 20.04 15.86
C PRO A 7 12.01 18.66 16.49
N THR A 8 10.97 18.32 17.25
CA THR A 8 10.81 16.96 17.78
C THR A 8 10.38 16.01 16.66
N ALA A 9 10.56 14.70 16.85
CA ALA A 9 10.04 13.69 15.91
C ALA A 9 8.53 13.85 15.67
N THR A 10 7.77 14.20 16.73
CA THR A 10 6.34 14.51 16.64
C THR A 10 6.05 15.73 15.78
N ASP A 11 6.86 16.80 15.86
CA ASP A 11 6.71 17.98 15.01
C ASP A 11 7.00 17.66 13.54
N GLN A 12 7.99 16.80 13.30
CA GLN A 12 8.34 16.30 11.97
C GLN A 12 7.22 15.44 11.37
N ILE A 13 6.61 14.54 12.15
CA ILE A 13 5.46 13.73 11.72
C ILE A 13 4.24 14.63 11.41
N ARG A 14 3.98 15.65 12.23
CA ARG A 14 2.89 16.62 11.98
C ARG A 14 3.09 17.40 10.70
N TYR A 15 4.33 17.83 10.44
CA TYR A 15 4.69 18.51 9.21
C TYR A 15 4.46 17.61 7.99
N VAL A 16 4.97 16.38 8.03
CA VAL A 16 4.81 15.39 6.96
C VAL A 16 3.34 15.07 6.71
N PHE A 17 2.54 14.91 7.76
CA PHE A 17 1.10 14.70 7.63
C PHE A 17 0.40 15.88 6.93
N ALA A 18 0.75 17.12 7.27
CA ALA A 18 0.20 18.30 6.61
C ALA A 18 0.59 18.38 5.12
N GLU A 19 1.85 18.07 4.80
CA GLU A 19 2.37 18.06 3.44
C GLU A 19 1.70 16.98 2.58
N VAL A 20 1.64 15.74 3.08
CA VAL A 20 0.98 14.62 2.38
C VAL A 20 -0.51 14.89 2.18
N ASN A 21 -1.22 15.42 3.18
CA ASN A 21 -2.63 15.77 3.01
C ASN A 21 -2.85 16.87 1.98
N SER A 22 -1.95 17.86 1.89
CA SER A 22 -2.02 18.90 0.86
C SER A 22 -1.88 18.30 -0.54
N LEU A 23 -0.94 17.36 -0.72
CA LEU A 23 -0.71 16.67 -1.99
C LEU A 23 -1.89 15.76 -2.37
N LEU A 24 -2.41 14.99 -1.41
CA LEU A 24 -3.60 14.15 -1.62
C LEU A 24 -4.85 14.96 -1.93
N GLY A 25 -5.03 16.12 -1.28
CA GLY A 25 -6.11 17.06 -1.60
C GLY A 25 -5.99 17.57 -3.03
N SER A 26 -4.79 17.94 -3.45
CA SER A 26 -4.52 18.40 -4.82
C SER A 26 -4.83 17.31 -5.86
N ALA A 27 -4.43 16.05 -5.59
CA ALA A 27 -4.76 14.93 -6.47
C ALA A 27 -6.27 14.66 -6.53
N ALA A 28 -6.96 14.72 -5.39
CA ALA A 28 -8.40 14.55 -5.32
C ALA A 28 -9.15 15.64 -6.11
N ASP A 29 -8.70 16.89 -6.03
CA ASP A 29 -9.28 18.01 -6.78
C ASP A 29 -9.13 17.83 -8.31
N VAL A 30 -7.98 17.35 -8.77
CA VAL A 30 -7.72 17.02 -10.18
C VAL A 30 -8.62 15.88 -10.66
N ILE A 31 -8.80 14.83 -9.85
CA ILE A 31 -9.67 13.69 -10.15
C ILE A 31 -11.15 14.10 -10.17
N ALA A 32 -11.59 14.86 -9.16
CA ALA A 32 -12.96 15.30 -9.02
C ALA A 32 -13.39 16.31 -10.09
N GLY A 33 -12.45 16.81 -10.90
CA GLY A 33 -12.74 17.77 -11.97
C GLY A 33 -13.17 19.14 -11.46
N GLY A 34 -13.11 19.38 -10.14
CA GLY A 34 -13.60 20.58 -9.46
C GLY A 34 -12.90 21.86 -9.94
N CYS A 35 -11.72 21.73 -10.55
CA CYS A 35 -10.97 22.86 -11.05
C CYS A 35 -11.35 23.27 -12.49
N TYR A 36 -11.85 22.38 -13.36
CA TYR A 36 -11.87 22.64 -14.82
C TYR A 36 -12.96 21.96 -15.65
N GLU A 37 -13.97 21.27 -15.09
CA GLU A 37 -14.95 20.52 -15.90
C GLU A 37 -15.62 21.31 -17.02
N GLN A 38 -15.82 22.63 -16.85
CA GLN A 38 -16.48 23.47 -17.84
C GLN A 38 -15.56 23.98 -18.97
N GLN A 39 -14.23 23.81 -18.86
CA GLN A 39 -13.24 24.33 -19.82
C GLN A 39 -12.17 23.31 -20.23
N ARG A 40 -12.32 22.03 -19.86
CA ARG A 40 -11.29 21.01 -20.07
C ARG A 40 -11.11 20.73 -21.58
N PRO A 41 -9.92 20.98 -22.16
CA PRO A 41 -9.66 20.66 -23.56
C PRO A 41 -9.72 19.15 -23.83
N ALA A 42 -10.18 18.78 -25.02
CA ALA A 42 -10.15 17.38 -25.46
C ALA A 42 -8.68 16.90 -25.52
N GLY A 43 -8.33 15.91 -24.68
CA GLY A 43 -6.97 15.35 -24.57
C GLY A 43 -6.24 15.64 -23.24
N GLN A 44 -6.79 16.51 -22.38
CA GLN A 44 -6.17 16.88 -21.11
C GLN A 44 -6.17 15.76 -20.06
N HIS A 45 -7.04 14.74 -20.22
CA HIS A 45 -7.16 13.63 -19.27
C HIS A 45 -5.86 12.86 -19.03
N THR A 46 -5.04 12.65 -20.05
CA THR A 46 -3.76 11.93 -19.91
C THR A 46 -2.78 12.75 -19.08
N ALA A 47 -2.65 14.05 -19.36
CA ALA A 47 -1.79 14.94 -18.59
C ALA A 47 -2.24 15.07 -17.12
N ASP A 48 -3.56 15.07 -16.88
CA ASP A 48 -4.10 15.13 -15.52
C ASP A 48 -3.85 13.82 -14.75
N LEU A 49 -3.91 12.67 -15.42
CA LEU A 49 -3.52 11.38 -14.83
C LEU A 49 -2.02 11.34 -14.51
N ASP A 50 -1.17 11.79 -15.43
CA ASP A 50 0.27 11.88 -15.21
C ASP A 50 0.58 12.78 -14.00
N HIS A 51 -0.09 13.92 -13.91
CA HIS A 51 0.07 14.84 -12.78
C HIS A 51 -0.39 14.23 -11.45
N VAL A 52 -1.52 13.52 -11.43
CA VAL A 52 -1.98 12.79 -10.24
C VAL A 52 -0.95 11.74 -9.81
N LEU A 53 -0.37 11.00 -10.75
CA LEU A 53 0.67 10.00 -10.46
C LEU A 53 1.93 10.66 -9.88
N GLU A 54 2.35 11.81 -10.41
CA GLU A 54 3.46 12.60 -9.86
C GLU A 54 3.19 13.05 -8.41
N LEU A 55 1.98 13.53 -8.12
CA LEU A 55 1.58 13.93 -6.77
C LEU A 55 1.61 12.74 -5.79
N LEU A 56 1.14 11.57 -6.23
CA LEU A 56 1.17 10.35 -5.41
C LEU A 56 2.59 9.83 -5.18
N ASP A 57 3.48 9.94 -6.16
CA ASP A 57 4.89 9.58 -5.97
C ASP A 57 5.58 10.55 -5.00
N ALA A 58 5.26 11.85 -5.07
CA ALA A 58 5.73 12.85 -4.11
C ALA A 58 5.26 12.51 -2.68
N CYS A 59 3.97 12.18 -2.48
CA CYS A 59 3.46 11.70 -1.18
C CYS A 59 4.28 10.53 -0.65
N ARG A 60 4.49 9.51 -1.49
CA ARG A 60 5.23 8.31 -1.12
C ARG A 60 6.67 8.65 -0.71
N LYS A 61 7.35 9.51 -1.47
CA LYS A 61 8.72 9.93 -1.18
C LYS A 61 8.80 10.69 0.15
N THR A 62 7.91 11.66 0.38
CA THR A 62 7.87 12.43 1.64
C THR A 62 7.64 11.53 2.85
N ILE A 63 6.72 10.55 2.75
CA ILE A 63 6.49 9.57 3.82
C ILE A 63 7.75 8.74 4.06
N PHE A 64 8.41 8.28 3.00
CA PHE A 64 9.60 7.43 3.12
C PHE A 64 10.79 8.18 3.74
N GLU A 65 11.03 9.43 3.34
CA GLU A 65 12.05 10.29 3.93
C GLU A 65 11.76 10.59 5.41
N ALA A 66 10.50 10.78 5.77
CA ALA A 66 10.07 10.97 7.16
C ALA A 66 10.34 9.73 8.02
N VAL A 67 10.02 8.54 7.50
CA VAL A 67 10.29 7.26 8.17
C VAL A 67 11.79 7.07 8.36
N GLN A 68 12.61 7.29 7.32
CA GLN A 68 14.06 7.19 7.43
C GLN A 68 14.66 8.12 8.49
N ALA A 69 14.12 9.34 8.61
CA ALA A 69 14.63 10.33 9.55
C ALA A 69 14.38 9.96 11.02
N VAL A 70 13.43 9.05 11.30
CA VAL A 70 13.08 8.63 12.66
C VAL A 70 13.51 7.20 12.99
N THR A 71 13.97 6.43 12.01
CA THR A 71 14.52 5.07 12.20
C THR A 71 16.03 5.11 12.43
N THR A 72 16.51 4.32 13.39
CA THR A 72 17.90 4.29 13.86
C THR A 72 18.82 3.50 12.91
N ASP A 73 18.30 2.43 12.33
CA ASP A 73 18.99 1.58 11.35
C ASP A 73 17.98 0.89 10.40
N ARG A 74 18.49 0.01 9.53
CA ARG A 74 17.68 -0.68 8.52
C ARG A 74 16.76 -1.75 9.12
N ASP A 75 17.12 -2.34 10.26
CA ASP A 75 16.31 -3.35 10.95
C ASP A 75 15.17 -2.69 11.74
N ASP A 76 15.40 -1.45 12.23
CA ASP A 76 14.40 -0.56 12.83
C ASP A 76 13.30 -0.15 11.82
N MET A 77 13.57 -0.24 10.52
CA MET A 77 12.53 -0.05 9.50
C MET A 77 11.57 -1.24 9.40
N GLU A 78 11.95 -2.44 9.84
CA GLU A 78 11.15 -3.67 9.67
C GLU A 78 10.13 -3.91 10.79
N ARG A 79 10.13 -3.05 11.82
CA ARG A 79 9.33 -3.22 13.04
C ARG A 79 8.81 -1.86 13.56
N TYR A 80 7.73 -1.88 14.32
CA TYR A 80 7.33 -0.74 15.15
C TYR A 80 8.32 -0.54 16.32
N ASP A 81 8.27 0.61 16.99
CA ASP A 81 9.08 0.94 18.18
C ASP A 81 8.92 -0.05 19.35
N ASP A 82 7.80 -0.77 19.37
CA ASP A 82 7.50 -1.86 20.31
C ASP A 82 7.91 -3.26 19.80
N GLY A 83 8.56 -3.34 18.63
CA GLY A 83 9.10 -4.56 18.03
C GLY A 83 8.12 -5.38 17.20
N ARG A 84 6.86 -4.93 17.02
CA ARG A 84 5.85 -5.62 16.19
C ARG A 84 6.12 -5.47 14.69
N SER A 85 5.81 -6.50 13.91
CA SER A 85 5.88 -6.46 12.43
C SER A 85 4.72 -5.65 11.83
N VAL A 86 4.96 -5.00 10.69
CA VAL A 86 3.87 -4.46 9.85
C VAL A 86 3.13 -5.64 9.25
N SER A 87 1.84 -5.80 9.56
CA SER A 87 1.06 -6.96 9.11
C SER A 87 -0.33 -6.58 8.61
N THR A 88 -0.84 -7.37 7.67
CA THR A 88 -2.23 -7.31 7.23
C THR A 88 -2.92 -8.61 7.57
N THR A 89 -4.14 -8.51 8.06
CA THR A 89 -4.99 -9.66 8.38
C THR A 89 -6.20 -9.67 7.47
N VAL A 90 -6.53 -10.84 6.94
CA VAL A 90 -7.76 -11.07 6.16
C VAL A 90 -8.60 -12.17 6.79
N GLU A 91 -9.91 -11.96 6.87
CA GLU A 91 -10.85 -12.95 7.38
C GLU A 91 -11.20 -13.96 6.25
N LEU A 92 -10.92 -15.24 6.51
CA LEU A 92 -11.15 -16.32 5.56
C LEU A 92 -12.58 -16.85 5.63
N GLU A 93 -13.10 -16.97 6.86
CA GLU A 93 -14.46 -17.32 7.25
C GLU A 93 -14.74 -16.69 8.62
N PRO A 94 -16.01 -16.56 9.08
CA PRO A 94 -16.32 -15.92 10.35
C PRO A 94 -15.50 -16.46 11.52
N GLY A 95 -14.60 -15.62 12.06
CA GLY A 95 -13.71 -15.97 13.17
C GLY A 95 -12.42 -16.74 12.81
N CYS A 96 -12.10 -16.91 11.52
CA CYS A 96 -10.85 -17.49 11.05
C CYS A 96 -10.07 -16.47 10.22
N TYR A 97 -8.84 -16.18 10.65
CA TYR A 97 -8.04 -15.10 10.10
C TYR A 97 -6.70 -15.62 9.59
N PHE A 98 -6.22 -15.02 8.51
CA PHE A 98 -4.87 -15.17 8.03
C PHE A 98 -4.13 -13.84 8.19
N THR A 99 -2.96 -13.89 8.84
CA THR A 99 -2.10 -12.73 9.03
C THR A 99 -0.83 -12.89 8.21
N TYR A 100 -0.45 -11.83 7.51
CA TYR A 100 0.76 -11.77 6.71
C TYR A 100 1.63 -10.61 7.17
N ASP A 101 2.88 -10.90 7.46
CA ASP A 101 3.90 -9.90 7.79
C ASP A 101 4.51 -9.35 6.49
N TRP A 102 4.51 -8.04 6.37
CA TRP A 102 5.12 -7.32 5.26
C TRP A 102 6.56 -6.98 5.55
N HIS A 103 7.38 -7.00 4.51
CA HIS A 103 8.65 -6.31 4.54
C HIS A 103 8.38 -4.80 4.43
N PRO A 104 9.14 -3.90 5.07
CA PRO A 104 8.89 -2.46 4.96
C PRO A 104 9.26 -1.86 3.59
N ASP A 105 10.28 -2.41 2.92
CA ASP A 105 10.64 -2.00 1.56
C ASP A 105 9.55 -2.46 0.56
N PRO A 106 8.79 -1.55 -0.08
CA PRO A 106 7.73 -1.91 -1.02
C PRO A 106 8.25 -2.60 -2.29
N THR A 107 9.55 -2.45 -2.60
CA THR A 107 10.19 -3.11 -3.75
C THR A 107 10.67 -4.53 -3.43
N ASN A 108 10.67 -4.93 -2.15
CA ASN A 108 11.06 -6.28 -1.75
C ASN A 108 10.22 -7.32 -2.48
N ARG A 109 10.87 -8.40 -2.94
CA ARG A 109 10.21 -9.52 -3.62
C ARG A 109 9.05 -10.11 -2.80
N LEU A 110 9.17 -10.09 -1.47
CA LEU A 110 8.14 -10.54 -0.54
C LEU A 110 6.89 -9.65 -0.53
N ASN A 111 6.94 -8.45 -1.07
CA ASN A 111 5.78 -7.57 -1.19
C ASN A 111 5.17 -7.56 -2.59
N GLN A 112 5.82 -8.21 -3.56
CA GLN A 112 5.34 -8.26 -4.94
C GLN A 112 4.13 -9.21 -5.09
N PRO A 113 3.26 -8.96 -6.09
CA PRO A 113 2.05 -9.74 -6.29
C PRO A 113 2.33 -11.24 -6.45
N ARG A 114 1.69 -12.06 -5.62
CA ARG A 114 1.81 -13.53 -5.68
C ARG A 114 0.75 -14.24 -4.86
N GLU A 115 0.57 -15.52 -5.13
CA GLU A 115 -0.15 -16.41 -4.21
C GLU A 115 0.77 -16.79 -3.04
N LEU A 116 0.24 -16.65 -1.82
CA LEU A 116 0.92 -17.06 -0.59
C LEU A 116 0.65 -18.54 -0.31
N CYS A 117 -0.63 -18.93 -0.32
CA CYS A 117 -1.06 -20.31 -0.15
C CYS A 117 -2.53 -20.50 -0.55
N THR A 118 -2.93 -21.76 -0.66
CA THR A 118 -4.32 -22.19 -0.72
C THR A 118 -4.65 -22.95 0.57
N THR A 119 -5.75 -22.60 1.23
CA THR A 119 -6.23 -23.27 2.45
C THR A 119 -7.66 -23.79 2.29
N GLU A 120 -8.01 -24.82 3.07
CA GLU A 120 -9.35 -25.40 3.12
C GLU A 120 -10.12 -24.82 4.32
N LEU A 121 -11.36 -24.36 4.07
CA LEU A 121 -12.25 -23.81 5.08
C LEU A 121 -13.11 -24.90 5.74
N ARG A 122 -13.81 -24.57 6.84
CA ARG A 122 -14.67 -25.55 7.54
C ARG A 122 -15.80 -26.11 6.67
N ASN A 123 -16.23 -25.35 5.66
CA ASN A 123 -17.26 -25.77 4.72
C ASN A 123 -16.72 -26.63 3.56
N GLY A 124 -15.44 -27.03 3.58
CA GLY A 124 -14.78 -27.80 2.53
C GLY A 124 -14.42 -27.01 1.26
N ARG A 125 -14.71 -25.70 1.22
CA ARG A 125 -14.26 -24.83 0.12
C ARG A 125 -12.79 -24.50 0.29
N ARG A 126 -12.10 -24.31 -0.82
CA ARG A 126 -10.69 -23.87 -0.84
C ARG A 126 -10.61 -22.37 -1.17
N LYS A 127 -9.83 -21.63 -0.39
CA LYS A 127 -9.51 -20.22 -0.63
C LYS A 127 -8.03 -20.07 -0.92
N ARG A 128 -7.71 -19.31 -1.96
CA ARG A 128 -6.38 -18.77 -2.25
C ARG A 128 -6.20 -17.46 -1.50
N ILE A 129 -5.02 -17.26 -0.94
CA ILE A 129 -4.63 -16.01 -0.29
C ILE A 129 -3.53 -15.40 -1.13
N LEU A 130 -3.71 -14.14 -1.49
CA LEU A 130 -2.90 -13.43 -2.47
C LEU A 130 -2.34 -12.15 -1.85
N VAL A 131 -1.09 -11.83 -2.18
CA VAL A 131 -0.58 -10.46 -2.16
C VAL A 131 -0.97 -9.84 -3.49
N VAL A 132 -1.77 -8.77 -3.47
CA VAL A 132 -2.19 -8.05 -4.69
C VAL A 132 -1.29 -6.86 -4.97
N THR A 133 -0.88 -6.17 -3.91
CA THR A 133 0.05 -5.05 -3.92
C THR A 133 0.66 -4.93 -2.50
N PRO A 134 1.80 -4.26 -2.30
CA PRO A 134 2.37 -4.09 -0.95
C PRO A 134 1.33 -3.56 0.05
N GLY A 135 1.19 -4.23 1.19
CA GLY A 135 0.24 -3.87 2.25
C GLY A 135 -1.18 -4.44 2.07
N VAL A 136 -1.51 -5.03 0.92
CA VAL A 136 -2.87 -5.51 0.60
C VAL A 136 -2.90 -7.01 0.35
N LEU A 137 -3.70 -7.70 1.17
CA LEU A 137 -4.08 -9.09 0.95
C LEU A 137 -5.45 -9.16 0.25
N ASP A 138 -5.63 -10.17 -0.59
CA ASP A 138 -6.92 -10.54 -1.15
C ASP A 138 -7.13 -12.05 -1.04
N THR A 139 -8.39 -12.47 -1.14
CA THR A 139 -8.77 -13.88 -1.16
C THR A 139 -9.64 -14.19 -2.36
N ALA A 140 -9.31 -15.29 -3.04
CA ALA A 140 -10.09 -15.79 -4.16
C ALA A 140 -10.50 -17.22 -3.92
N ASP A 141 -11.69 -17.61 -4.39
CA ASP A 141 -12.05 -19.02 -4.42
C ASP A 141 -11.04 -19.81 -5.29
N ALA A 142 -10.61 -20.95 -4.77
CA ALA A 142 -9.84 -21.93 -5.52
C ALA A 142 -10.85 -22.89 -6.17
N SER A 143 -11.59 -22.41 -7.16
CA SER A 143 -12.36 -23.31 -8.02
C SER A 143 -11.39 -24.19 -8.80
N LEU A 144 -11.59 -25.51 -8.74
CA LEU A 144 -10.85 -26.50 -9.53
C LEU A 144 -10.88 -26.11 -11.01
N ARG A 145 -9.76 -25.61 -11.53
CA ARG A 145 -9.43 -25.79 -12.94
C ARG A 145 -8.58 -27.05 -13.03
N LEU A 146 -9.24 -28.20 -13.08
CA LEU A 146 -8.73 -29.32 -13.86
C LEU A 146 -8.90 -28.90 -15.33
N ILE A 147 -7.86 -28.33 -15.91
CA ILE A 147 -7.64 -28.54 -17.35
C ILE A 147 -6.79 -29.79 -17.39
N ASP A 148 -7.45 -30.95 -17.35
CA ASP A 148 -6.87 -32.16 -17.90
C ASP A 148 -6.76 -31.92 -19.40
N GLY A 149 -5.57 -31.47 -19.83
CA GLY A 149 -5.17 -31.58 -21.21
C GLY A 149 -4.85 -33.04 -21.48
N GLU A 150 -5.89 -33.81 -21.76
CA GLU A 150 -5.78 -35.16 -22.33
C GLU A 150 -4.81 -35.14 -23.52
N GLY A 151 -3.97 -36.17 -23.57
CA GLY A 151 -3.05 -36.39 -24.67
C GLY A 151 -3.78 -36.51 -26.00
N GLY A 152 -3.31 -35.76 -26.99
CA GLY A 152 -3.54 -36.01 -28.40
C GLY A 152 -2.27 -36.61 -29.00
N GLN A 153 -2.41 -37.81 -29.55
CA GLN A 153 -1.42 -38.53 -30.37
C GLN A 153 -0.87 -37.69 -31.51
#